data_AF-A0A4P2Q9Z4-F1
#
_entry.id   AF-A0A4P2Q9Z4-F1
#
_cell.length_a   1.000
_cell.length_b   1.000
_cell.length_c   1.000
_cell.angle_alpha   90.00
_cell.angle_beta   90.00
_cell.angle_gamma   90.00
#
_symmetry.space_group_name_H-M   'P 1'
#
loop_
_entity.id
_entity.type
_entity.pdbx_description
1 polymer ?
#
loop_
_entity_poly.entity_id
_entity_poly.type
_entity_poly.pdbx_seq_one_letter_code
_entity_poly.pdbx_strand_id
1 'polypeptide(L)'
;MDLGDFMSFEIRRDSQHAVIAMTAPYQGQRFRSEARLAGKIYGEPFHVDVVSGGLMPRPPDRIPAGEFFKFAGLPPFEVAVYAREVHIAEKLHAYTYPYPATNSRVRDLPDLGLLARSGPYDAASLHPIDLPRRDVGARVWNAGRLTT
;
A
#
# COMPACT_ATOMS: atom_id res chain seq x y z
N MET A 1 21.07 5.92 8.97
CA MET A 1 20.90 6.41 10.35
C MET A 1 21.43 5.31 11.25
N ASP A 2 22.26 5.64 12.24
CA ASP A 2 22.75 4.70 13.24
C ASP A 2 21.98 4.91 14.54
N LEU A 3 21.28 3.88 15.00
CA LEU A 3 20.43 3.91 16.19
C LEU A 3 21.11 3.27 17.41
N GLY A 4 22.35 2.77 17.27
CA GLY A 4 23.04 2.05 18.34
C GLY A 4 22.43 0.69 18.69
N ASP A 5 21.54 0.16 17.84
CA ASP A 5 20.84 -1.13 18.00
C ASP A 5 21.52 -2.27 17.22
N PHE A 6 22.70 -1.99 16.64
CA PHE A 6 23.46 -2.89 15.76
C PHE A 6 22.69 -3.34 14.50
N MET A 7 21.54 -2.73 14.22
CA MET A 7 20.74 -2.99 13.04
C MET A 7 21.07 -1.97 11.95
N SER A 8 21.29 -2.47 10.74
CA SER A 8 21.55 -1.63 9.57
C SER A 8 20.82 -2.19 8.38
N PHE A 9 20.47 -1.31 7.44
CA PHE A 9 19.83 -1.69 6.19
C PHE A 9 20.68 -1.22 5.03
N GLU A 10 20.97 -2.12 4.10
CA GLU A 10 21.52 -1.77 2.82
C GLU A 10 20.40 -1.73 1.78
N ILE A 11 20.20 -0.55 1.18
CA ILE A 11 19.13 -0.30 0.19
C ILE A 11 19.77 -0.12 -1.17
N ARG A 12 19.40 -0.96 -2.13
CA ARG A 12 19.86 -0.86 -3.52
C ARG A 12 18.65 -0.82 -4.46
N ARG A 13 18.77 -0.19 -5.62
CA ARG A 13 17.75 -0.36 -6.67
C ARG A 13 17.66 -1.83 -7.07
N ASP A 14 16.45 -2.32 -7.28
CA ASP A 14 16.29 -3.69 -7.77
C ASP A 14 16.89 -3.82 -9.17
N SER A 15 17.76 -4.81 -9.39
CA SER A 15 18.50 -4.94 -10.66
C SER A 15 17.68 -5.58 -11.78
N GLN A 16 16.54 -6.20 -11.47
CA GLN A 16 15.70 -6.91 -12.44
C GLN A 16 14.35 -6.21 -12.67
N HIS A 17 13.77 -5.65 -11.62
CA HIS A 17 12.44 -5.06 -11.60
C HIS A 17 12.46 -3.69 -10.92
N ALA A 18 13.41 -2.82 -11.32
CA ALA A 18 13.61 -1.48 -10.74
C ALA A 18 12.38 -0.56 -10.83
N VAL A 19 11.52 -0.79 -11.82
CA VAL A 19 10.35 0.04 -12.11
C VAL A 19 9.09 -0.78 -11.89
N ILE A 20 8.16 -0.22 -11.12
CA ILE A 20 6.85 -0.83 -10.88
C ILE A 20 5.95 -0.41 -12.04
N ALA A 21 5.31 -1.39 -12.68
CA ALA A 21 4.33 -1.12 -13.72
C ALA A 21 3.12 -0.40 -13.11
N MET A 22 2.95 0.87 -13.46
CA MET A 22 1.86 1.73 -13.00
C MET A 22 1.27 2.50 -14.17
N THR A 23 0.05 3.01 -13.98
CA THR A 23 -0.62 3.89 -14.93
C THR A 23 -0.10 5.32 -14.78
N ALA A 24 0.17 6.01 -15.89
CA ALA A 24 0.50 7.43 -15.85
C ALA A 24 -0.61 8.22 -15.12
N PRO A 25 -0.27 9.25 -14.30
CA PRO A 25 1.05 9.86 -14.12
C PRO A 25 1.94 9.21 -13.05
N TYR A 26 1.55 8.09 -12.45
CA TYR A 26 2.28 7.48 -11.34
C TYR A 26 3.62 6.88 -11.79
N GLN A 27 4.65 7.07 -10.98
CA GLN A 27 5.96 6.44 -11.17
C GLN A 27 6.32 5.66 -9.92
N GLY A 28 6.53 4.35 -10.07
CA GLY A 28 6.96 3.48 -8.98
C GLY A 28 8.40 3.02 -9.18
N GLN A 29 9.23 3.17 -8.14
CA GLN A 29 10.56 2.61 -8.06
C GLN A 29 10.58 1.49 -7.01
N ARG A 30 11.20 0.38 -7.35
CA ARG A 30 11.43 -0.73 -6.43
C ARG A 30 12.88 -0.77 -5.99
N PHE A 31 13.06 -0.87 -4.69
CA PHE A 31 14.34 -1.07 -4.04
C PHE A 31 14.38 -2.43 -3.37
N ARG A 32 15.56 -3.00 -3.25
CA ARG A 32 15.85 -4.18 -2.46
C ARG A 32 16.53 -3.74 -1.16
N SER A 33 15.99 -4.18 -0.04
CA SER A 33 16.47 -3.89 1.31
C SER A 33 17.05 -5.17 1.92
N GLU A 34 18.32 -5.14 2.31
CA GLU A 34 18.99 -6.20 3.07
C GLU A 34 19.21 -5.72 4.50
N ALA A 35 18.55 -6.37 5.46
CA ALA A 35 18.77 -6.10 6.87
C ALA A 35 20.02 -6.83 7.37
N ARG A 36 20.82 -6.16 8.20
CA ARG A 36 21.98 -6.71 8.88
C ARG A 36 21.91 -6.43 10.37
N LEU A 37 22.20 -7.45 11.17
CA LEU A 37 22.31 -7.36 12.62
C LEU A 37 23.74 -7.72 13.03
N ALA A 38 24.43 -6.80 13.72
CA ALA A 38 25.84 -6.95 14.10
C ALA A 38 26.74 -7.38 12.90
N GLY A 39 26.49 -6.77 11.73
CA GLY A 39 27.24 -7.01 10.49
C GLY A 39 26.87 -8.27 9.70
N LYS A 40 26.01 -9.16 10.24
CA LYS A 40 25.54 -10.37 9.55
C LYS A 40 24.17 -10.15 8.94
N ILE A 41 23.87 -10.83 7.82
CA ILE A 41 22.54 -10.80 7.19
C ILE A 41 21.49 -11.31 8.18
N TYR A 42 20.40 -10.56 8.31
CA TYR A 42 19.29 -10.88 9.18
C TYR A 42 18.00 -10.99 8.36
N GLY A 43 17.40 -12.19 8.36
CA GLY A 43 16.21 -12.48 7.57
C GLY A 43 16.46 -12.51 6.06
N GLU A 44 15.37 -12.60 5.30
CA GLU A 44 15.43 -12.53 3.84
C GLU A 44 15.37 -11.07 3.36
N PRO A 45 16.16 -10.69 2.34
CA PRO A 45 16.01 -9.38 1.71
C PRO A 45 14.62 -9.19 1.14
N PHE A 46 14.05 -8.01 1.33
CA PHE A 46 12.68 -7.69 0.91
C PHE A 46 12.65 -6.47 0.00
N HIS A 47 11.56 -6.31 -0.75
CA HIS A 47 11.36 -5.16 -1.63
C HIS A 47 10.71 -4.00 -0.90
N VAL A 48 11.17 -2.79 -1.21
CA VAL A 48 10.57 -1.52 -0.79
C VAL A 48 10.12 -0.80 -2.05
N ASP A 49 8.80 -0.65 -2.18
CA ASP A 49 8.17 0.02 -3.31
C ASP A 49 7.89 1.48 -2.95
N VAL A 50 8.45 2.41 -3.73
CA VAL A 50 8.28 3.85 -3.56
C VAL A 50 7.52 4.38 -4.76
N VAL A 51 6.30 4.88 -4.52
CA VAL A 51 5.44 5.44 -5.56
C VAL A 51 5.41 6.96 -5.42
N SER A 52 5.64 7.66 -6.52
CA SER A 52 5.55 9.12 -6.64
C SER A 52 4.37 9.51 -7.53
N GLY A 53 3.77 10.67 -7.25
CA GLY A 53 2.63 11.20 -7.99
C GLY A 53 1.26 10.73 -7.50
N GLY A 54 1.21 9.93 -6.43
CA GLY A 54 -0.02 9.49 -5.75
C GLY A 54 -0.88 10.66 -5.26
N LEU A 55 -2.20 10.55 -5.37
CA LEU A 55 -3.10 11.44 -4.65
C LEU A 55 -3.09 10.99 -3.18
N MET A 56 -2.65 11.85 -2.28
CA MET A 56 -2.80 11.64 -0.84
C MET A 56 -3.89 12.61 -0.35
N PRO A 57 -5.18 12.23 -0.50
CA PRO A 57 -6.30 13.16 -0.31
C PRO A 57 -6.49 13.56 1.16
N ARG A 58 -5.87 12.82 2.09
CA ARG A 58 -5.85 13.11 3.52
C ARG A 58 -4.51 12.73 4.14
N PRO A 59 -4.17 13.29 5.30
CA PRO A 59 -3.00 12.87 6.06
C PRO A 59 -3.01 11.34 6.34
N PRO A 60 -1.84 10.69 6.38
CA PRO A 60 -1.72 9.32 6.83
C PRO A 60 -2.26 9.15 8.26
N ASP A 61 -2.93 8.03 8.51
CA ASP A 61 -3.30 7.64 9.86
C ASP A 61 -2.05 7.12 10.59
N ARG A 62 -1.97 7.37 11.89
CA ARG A 62 -0.95 6.76 12.75
C ARG A 62 -1.59 5.63 13.52
N ILE A 63 -1.07 4.42 13.33
CA ILE A 63 -1.54 3.24 14.05
C ILE A 63 -0.41 2.71 14.94
N PRO A 64 -0.71 2.23 16.16
CA PRO A 64 0.27 1.53 16.98
C PRO A 64 0.83 0.33 16.22
N ALA A 65 2.15 0.25 16.10
CA ALA A 65 2.81 -0.99 15.77
C ALA A 65 2.59 -1.96 16.95
N GLY A 66 2.15 -3.18 16.66
CA GLY A 66 1.87 -4.18 17.70
C GLY A 66 3.08 -4.44 18.60
N GLU A 67 2.88 -5.14 19.73
CA GLU A 67 3.93 -5.41 20.72
C GLU A 67 5.01 -6.42 20.27
N PHE A 68 5.15 -6.66 18.97
CA PHE A 68 6.02 -7.72 18.43
C PHE A 68 7.47 -7.61 18.92
N PHE A 69 8.00 -6.41 19.11
CA PHE A 69 9.38 -6.19 19.55
C PHE A 69 9.56 -6.05 21.07
N LYS A 70 8.50 -6.28 21.87
CA LYS A 70 8.56 -6.20 23.33
C LYS A 70 9.57 -7.18 23.93
N PHE A 71 9.77 -8.34 23.32
CA PHE A 71 10.79 -9.31 23.76
C PHE A 71 12.22 -8.76 23.66
N ALA A 72 12.45 -7.79 22.77
CA ALA A 72 13.73 -7.13 22.56
C ALA A 72 13.88 -5.85 23.39
N GLY A 73 12.91 -5.53 24.25
CA GLY A 73 12.92 -4.31 25.07
C GLY A 73 12.71 -3.02 24.27
N LEU A 74 12.26 -3.10 23.02
CA LEU A 74 11.97 -1.91 22.22
C LEU A 74 10.65 -1.26 22.68
N PRO A 75 10.60 0.08 22.79
CA PRO A 75 9.37 0.77 23.16
C PRO A 75 8.30 0.62 22.06
N PRO A 76 7.01 0.71 22.41
CA PRO A 76 5.95 0.85 21.42
C PRO A 76 6.23 2.03 20.48
N PHE A 77 5.89 1.87 19.21
CA PHE A 77 5.99 2.93 18.20
C PHE A 77 4.74 2.95 17.33
N GLU A 78 4.58 4.02 16.56
CA GLU A 78 3.48 4.16 15.61
C GLU A 78 4.01 4.12 14.18
N VAL A 79 3.20 3.56 13.27
CA VAL A 79 3.46 3.58 11.84
C VAL A 79 2.44 4.47 11.14
N ALA A 80 2.93 5.25 10.18
CA ALA A 80 2.08 6.00 9.28
C ALA A 80 1.55 5.06 8.19
N VAL A 81 0.23 4.98 8.05
CA VAL A 81 -0.45 4.18 7.03
C VAL A 81 -1.37 5.08 6.23
N TYR A 82 -1.59 4.75 4.95
CA TYR A 82 -2.68 5.41 4.23
C TYR A 82 -3.98 5.20 4.99
N ALA A 83 -4.83 6.21 4.92
CA ALA A 83 -6.17 6.08 5.43
C ALA A 83 -6.88 4.92 4.76
N ARG A 84 -7.73 4.24 5.52
CA ARG A 84 -8.41 3.03 5.08
C ARG A 84 -9.20 3.23 3.78
N GLU A 85 -9.86 4.36 3.62
CA GLU A 85 -10.64 4.69 2.43
C GLU A 85 -9.75 4.83 1.19
N VAL A 86 -8.52 5.34 1.36
CA VAL A 86 -7.52 5.41 0.29
C VAL A 86 -7.07 4.00 -0.10
N HIS A 87 -6.79 3.12 0.87
CA HIS A 87 -6.46 1.71 0.56
C HIS A 87 -7.57 0.99 -0.22
N ILE A 88 -8.84 1.20 0.18
CA ILE A 88 -9.99 0.61 -0.51
C ILE A 88 -10.10 1.16 -1.93
N ALA A 89 -9.98 2.48 -2.11
CA ALA A 89 -10.05 3.12 -3.42
C ALA A 89 -8.94 2.62 -4.37
N GLU A 90 -7.70 2.53 -3.89
CA GLU A 90 -6.56 2.03 -4.66
C GLU A 90 -6.73 0.56 -5.08
N LYS A 91 -7.12 -0.31 -4.14
CA LYS A 91 -7.35 -1.73 -4.42
C LYS A 91 -8.52 -1.95 -5.36
N LEU A 92 -9.64 -1.24 -5.17
CA LEU A 92 -10.80 -1.33 -6.05
C LEU A 92 -10.48 -0.83 -7.46
N HIS A 93 -9.75 0.29 -7.57
CA HIS A 93 -9.30 0.81 -8.86
C HIS A 93 -8.43 -0.22 -9.58
N ALA A 94 -7.40 -0.75 -8.92
CA ALA A 94 -6.53 -1.75 -9.54
C ALA A 94 -7.28 -3.05 -9.91
N TYR A 95 -8.24 -3.48 -9.09
CA TYR A 95 -9.06 -4.64 -9.39
C TYR A 95 -9.93 -4.45 -10.64
N THR A 96 -10.50 -3.26 -10.81
CA THR A 96 -11.43 -2.94 -11.92
C THR A 96 -10.74 -2.36 -13.16
N TYR A 97 -9.45 -2.02 -13.07
CA TYR A 97 -8.72 -1.41 -14.17
C TYR A 97 -8.61 -2.38 -15.36
N PRO A 98 -8.95 -1.93 -16.59
CA PRO A 98 -8.94 -2.78 -17.77
C PRO A 98 -7.50 -2.97 -18.29
N TYR A 99 -6.75 -3.88 -17.66
CA TYR A 99 -5.42 -4.23 -18.12
C TYR A 99 -5.48 -5.00 -19.46
N PRO A 100 -4.52 -4.76 -20.38
CA PRO A 100 -4.41 -5.53 -21.63
C PRO A 100 -4.08 -7.02 -21.41
N ALA A 101 -3.48 -7.35 -20.27
CA ALA A 101 -3.12 -8.70 -19.87
C ALA A 101 -4.04 -9.21 -18.76
N THR A 102 -3.99 -10.52 -18.47
CA THR A 102 -4.73 -11.14 -17.37
C THR A 102 -4.49 -10.40 -16.06
N ASN A 103 -5.57 -9.91 -15.45
CA ASN A 103 -5.49 -9.14 -14.23
C ASN A 103 -5.11 -10.02 -13.03
N SER A 104 -3.91 -9.82 -12.47
CA SER A 104 -3.41 -10.52 -11.29
C SER A 104 -3.98 -10.00 -9.96
N ARG A 105 -4.76 -8.91 -10.00
CA ARG A 105 -5.37 -8.26 -8.83
C ARG A 105 -6.54 -9.01 -8.20
N VAL A 106 -6.86 -10.22 -8.65
CA VAL A 106 -7.77 -11.13 -7.92
C VAL A 106 -7.33 -11.33 -6.46
N ARG A 107 -6.03 -11.19 -6.18
CA ARG A 107 -5.44 -11.24 -4.84
C ARG A 107 -5.82 -10.06 -3.94
N ASP A 108 -6.35 -8.97 -4.49
CA ASP A 108 -6.83 -7.83 -3.71
C ASP A 108 -8.24 -8.09 -3.10
N LEU A 109 -8.97 -9.14 -3.53
CA LEU A 109 -10.33 -9.41 -3.03
C LEU A 109 -10.38 -9.72 -1.52
N PRO A 110 -9.51 -10.57 -0.94
CA PRO A 110 -9.47 -10.77 0.50
C PRO A 110 -9.16 -9.46 1.25
N ASP A 111 -8.23 -8.66 0.74
CA ASP A 111 -7.85 -7.38 1.36
C ASP A 111 -9.01 -6.38 1.34
N LEU A 112 -9.75 -6.28 0.23
CA LEU A 112 -10.96 -5.46 0.14
C LEU A 112 -12.02 -5.93 1.15
N GLY A 113 -12.21 -7.24 1.32
CA GLY A 113 -13.14 -7.79 2.30
C GLY A 113 -12.71 -7.51 3.76
N LEU A 114 -11.42 -7.62 4.06
CA LEU A 114 -10.85 -7.31 5.38
C LEU A 114 -10.94 -5.82 5.67
N LEU A 115 -10.52 -4.98 4.73
CA LEU A 115 -10.61 -3.53 4.83
C LEU A 115 -12.06 -3.08 4.91
N ALA A 116 -13.04 -3.71 4.26
CA ALA A 116 -14.44 -3.32 4.43
C ALA A 116 -14.99 -3.61 5.84
N ARG A 117 -14.39 -4.57 6.56
CA ARG A 117 -14.87 -5.06 7.86
C ARG A 117 -14.09 -4.53 9.07
N SER A 118 -12.99 -3.80 8.89
CA SER A 118 -12.11 -3.36 9.98
C SER A 118 -12.64 -2.20 10.83
N GLY A 119 -13.89 -1.75 10.62
CA GLY A 119 -14.56 -0.71 11.43
C GLY A 119 -15.58 0.11 10.62
N PRO A 120 -16.18 1.16 11.19
CA PRO A 120 -16.94 2.14 10.43
C PRO A 120 -16.02 2.93 9.48
N TYR A 121 -16.53 3.34 8.32
CA TYR A 121 -15.84 4.23 7.37
C TYR A 121 -16.86 5.16 6.73
N ASP A 122 -16.42 6.35 6.35
CA ASP A 122 -17.28 7.29 5.64
C ASP A 122 -17.26 6.98 4.15
N ALA A 123 -18.31 6.36 3.65
CA ALA A 123 -18.44 6.05 2.23
C ALA A 123 -18.39 7.32 1.35
N ALA A 124 -18.75 8.50 1.87
CA ALA A 124 -18.64 9.75 1.12
C ALA A 124 -17.20 10.23 0.96
N SER A 125 -16.27 9.75 1.81
CA SER A 125 -14.84 10.04 1.73
C SER A 125 -14.07 9.11 0.79
N LEU A 126 -14.74 8.09 0.23
CA LEU A 126 -14.22 7.27 -0.87
C LEU A 126 -14.20 8.11 -2.15
N HIS A 127 -13.15 8.89 -2.33
CA HIS A 127 -12.95 9.61 -3.57
C HIS A 127 -12.55 8.63 -4.67
N PRO A 128 -13.23 8.66 -5.83
CA PRO A 128 -12.72 8.01 -7.02
C PRO A 128 -11.30 8.52 -7.27
N ILE A 129 -10.35 7.60 -7.49
CA ILE A 129 -9.05 7.97 -8.03
C ILE A 129 -9.31 8.36 -9.49
N ASP A 130 -9.62 9.64 -9.71
CA ASP A 130 -9.98 10.18 -11.01
C ASP A 130 -8.69 10.38 -11.83
N LEU A 131 -8.27 9.32 -12.49
CA LEU A 131 -7.37 9.38 -13.64
C LEU A 131 -8.19 9.60 -14.91
N PRO A 132 -7.63 10.22 -15.97
CA PRO A 132 -8.35 10.46 -17.21
C PRO A 132 -9.02 9.16 -17.68
N ARG A 133 -10.34 9.13 -17.59
CA ARG A 133 -11.16 8.04 -18.10
C ARG A 133 -10.87 7.96 -19.58
N ARG A 134 -10.18 6.92 -20.03
CA ARG A 134 -10.35 6.50 -21.42
C ARG A 134 -11.78 5.98 -21.50
N ASP A 135 -12.56 6.57 -22.39
CA ASP A 135 -13.96 6.25 -22.63
C ASP A 135 -14.14 4.75 -22.82
N VAL A 136 -14.46 4.05 -21.72
CA VAL A 136 -14.98 2.69 -21.76
C VAL A 136 -16.36 2.78 -21.16
N GLY A 137 -17.34 2.90 -22.06
CA GLY A 137 -18.80 2.87 -21.86
C GLY A 137 -19.28 2.94 -20.40
N ALA A 138 -19.74 4.13 -20.01
CA ALA A 138 -20.35 4.39 -18.71
C ALA A 138 -21.51 3.41 -18.42
N ARG A 139 -21.30 2.48 -17.48
CA ARG A 139 -22.40 1.91 -16.68
C ARG A 139 -22.34 2.54 -15.30
N VAL A 140 -23.31 3.42 -15.06
CA VAL A 140 -23.57 4.05 -13.77
C VAL A 140 -23.93 2.96 -12.76
N TRP A 141 -23.10 2.77 -11.74
CA TRP A 141 -23.45 1.97 -10.57
C TRP A 141 -24.25 2.85 -9.62
N ASN A 142 -25.57 2.67 -9.60
CA ASN A 142 -26.40 3.20 -8.51
C ASN A 142 -26.09 2.39 -7.25
N ALA A 143 -25.39 3.01 -6.30
CA ALA A 143 -25.24 2.48 -4.96
C ALA A 143 -26.62 2.47 -4.28
N GLY A 144 -27.29 1.31 -4.32
CA GLY A 144 -28.47 1.06 -3.53
C GLY A 144 -28.12 1.16 -2.04
N ARG A 145 -28.89 1.96 -1.31
CA ARG A 145 -28.88 2.05 0.16
C ARG A 145 -28.89 0.64 0.75
N LEU A 146 -27.81 0.26 1.44
CA LEU A 146 -27.84 -0.85 2.38
C LEU A 146 -28.46 -0.33 3.68
N THR A 147 -29.77 -0.50 3.82
CA THR A 147 -30.43 -0.49 5.13
C THR A 147 -30.54 -1.93 5.62
N THR A 148 -30.33 -2.07 6.92
CA THR A 148 -30.18 -3.26 7.78
C THR A 148 -31.02 -4.48 7.43
#